data_AF-A0A1W2EYL4-F1
#
_entry.id   AF-A0A1W2EYL4-F1
#
_cell.length_a   1.000
_cell.length_b   1.000
_cell.length_c   1.000
_cell.angle_alpha   90.00
_cell.angle_beta   90.00
_cell.angle_gamma   90.00
#
_symmetry.space_group_name_H-M   'P 1'
#
loop_
_entity.id
_entity.type
_entity.pdbx_description
1 polymer ?
#
loop_
_entity_poly.entity_id
_entity_poly.type
_entity_poly.pdbx_seq_one_letter_code
_entity_poly.pdbx_strand_id
1 'polypeptide(L)'
;MPHTPEALVKLLGKKTFNSRLDSIFSISRKNIFGGGTHIDAFAGIEGLYNHGNQPNLHISWLFHFSGRPDLSQKWVRAICNEFYGTDGIHGYGYGQDEDQGQLGAWYVLAGIGLFDVKGLTSANPSFQIGSPLFDKVTIKLPENIRKKTFTINVHSQPPDHIYIHKASLNGKTIEKLSLSFEDLKKGGTLDLRLGSDPVKTH
;
A
#
# COMPACT_ATOMS: atom_id res chain seq x y z
N MET A 1 10.81 -9.61 -8.30
CA MET A 1 10.04 -10.21 -9.42
C MET A 1 8.62 -9.64 -9.48
N PRO A 2 8.46 -8.33 -9.72
CA PRO A 2 7.15 -7.70 -9.69
C PRO A 2 6.20 -8.23 -10.78
N HIS A 3 6.71 -8.75 -11.90
CA HIS A 3 5.88 -9.32 -12.97
C HIS A 3 5.17 -10.63 -12.56
N THR A 4 5.71 -11.39 -11.60
CA THR A 4 5.20 -12.72 -11.17
C THR A 4 5.32 -12.96 -9.64
N PRO A 5 4.76 -12.10 -8.79
CA PRO A 5 4.82 -12.25 -7.33
C PRO A 5 4.19 -13.57 -6.85
N GLU A 6 3.17 -14.07 -7.56
CA GLU A 6 2.54 -15.34 -7.26
C GLU A 6 3.50 -16.54 -7.44
N ALA A 7 4.41 -16.48 -8.40
CA ALA A 7 5.42 -17.52 -8.63
C ALA A 7 6.44 -17.56 -7.49
N LEU A 8 6.85 -16.40 -6.99
CA LEU A 8 7.71 -16.28 -5.80
C LEU A 8 7.03 -16.85 -4.56
N VAL A 9 5.75 -16.53 -4.35
CA VAL A 9 4.95 -17.09 -3.26
C VAL A 9 4.84 -18.61 -3.38
N LYS A 10 4.62 -19.13 -4.59
CA LYS A 10 4.55 -20.58 -4.85
C LYS A 10 5.87 -21.28 -4.53
N LEU A 11 7.00 -20.69 -4.91
CA LEU A 11 8.34 -21.24 -4.68
C LEU A 11 8.67 -21.36 -3.18
N LEU A 12 8.31 -20.35 -2.38
CA LEU A 12 8.63 -20.30 -0.96
C LEU A 12 7.57 -20.95 -0.07
N GLY A 13 6.33 -21.00 -0.54
CA GLY A 13 5.14 -21.34 0.25
C GLY A 13 4.61 -20.14 1.03
N LYS A 14 3.28 -19.97 1.06
CA LYS A 14 2.59 -18.81 1.67
C LYS A 14 3.04 -18.54 3.12
N LYS A 15 3.16 -19.58 3.94
CA LYS A 15 3.55 -19.45 5.36
C LYS A 15 4.95 -18.85 5.50
N THR A 16 5.93 -19.44 4.82
CA THR A 16 7.33 -18.98 4.83
C THR A 16 7.44 -17.57 4.24
N PHE A 17 6.77 -17.31 3.12
CA PHE A 17 6.73 -16.01 2.48
C PHE A 17 6.23 -14.93 3.46
N ASN A 18 5.06 -15.15 4.06
CA ASN A 18 4.45 -14.18 4.98
C ASN A 18 5.29 -13.98 6.24
N SER A 19 5.83 -15.05 6.82
CA SER A 19 6.65 -14.95 8.04
C SER A 19 7.95 -14.18 7.79
N ARG A 20 8.64 -14.43 6.67
CA ARG A 20 9.85 -13.68 6.32
C ARG A 20 9.55 -12.23 6.03
N LEU A 21 8.50 -11.96 5.25
CA LEU A 21 8.13 -10.60 4.87
C LEU A 21 7.68 -9.76 6.08
N ASP A 22 6.88 -10.32 6.99
CA ASP A 22 6.44 -9.64 8.22
C ASP A 22 7.62 -9.39 9.19
N SER A 23 8.59 -10.31 9.25
CA SER A 23 9.82 -10.14 10.02
C SER A 23 10.67 -8.98 9.50
N ILE A 24 10.84 -8.85 8.18
CA ILE A 24 11.55 -7.73 7.54
C ILE A 24 10.99 -6.39 8.02
N PHE A 25 9.67 -6.21 7.95
CA PHE A 25 9.05 -4.95 8.39
C PHE A 25 9.12 -4.74 9.91
N SER A 26 9.00 -5.80 10.70
CA SER A 26 9.12 -5.71 12.16
C SER A 26 10.51 -5.27 12.61
N ILE A 27 11.56 -5.71 11.90
CA ILE A 27 12.93 -5.30 12.13
C ILE A 27 13.11 -3.84 11.65
N SER A 28 12.70 -3.53 10.42
CA SER A 28 12.89 -2.20 9.83
C SER A 28 12.13 -1.08 10.52
N ARG A 29 10.95 -1.35 11.11
CA ARG A 29 10.19 -0.34 11.88
C ARG A 29 11.01 0.23 13.05
N LYS A 30 11.93 -0.54 13.63
CA LYS A 30 12.81 -0.07 14.73
C LYS A 30 13.69 1.12 14.33
N ASN A 31 14.02 1.25 13.05
CA ASN A 31 14.73 2.39 12.48
C ASN A 31 13.83 3.23 11.57
N ILE A 32 12.52 3.29 11.86
CA ILE A 32 11.54 4.08 11.11
C ILE A 32 11.61 3.77 9.60
N PHE A 33 11.75 2.49 9.25
CA PHE A 33 11.87 2.03 7.87
C PHE A 33 13.02 2.68 7.07
N GLY A 34 14.11 3.08 7.73
CA GLY A 34 15.25 3.77 7.12
C GLY A 34 15.16 5.30 7.16
N GLY A 35 14.07 5.86 7.71
CA GLY A 35 13.89 7.30 7.92
C GLY A 35 14.41 7.83 9.25
N GLY A 36 15.04 6.99 10.07
CA GLY A 36 15.66 7.38 11.33
C GLY A 36 16.96 8.17 11.16
N THR A 37 17.60 8.53 12.28
CA THR A 37 18.85 9.32 12.28
C THR A 37 20.10 8.48 12.00
N HIS A 38 19.97 7.16 11.90
CA HIS A 38 21.07 6.26 11.53
C HIS A 38 21.15 6.15 10.01
N ILE A 39 22.32 6.51 9.47
CA ILE A 39 22.59 6.46 8.03
C ILE A 39 22.87 5.00 7.64
N ASP A 40 21.84 4.29 7.22
CA ASP A 40 21.96 3.00 6.53
C ASP A 40 22.26 3.24 5.03
N ALA A 41 23.37 3.94 4.72
CA ALA A 41 23.77 4.28 3.34
C ALA A 41 24.02 3.05 2.45
N PHE A 42 24.03 1.85 3.03
CA PHE A 42 24.08 0.58 2.32
C PHE A 42 22.90 -0.30 2.76
N ALA A 43 21.76 -0.12 2.10
CA ALA A 43 20.67 -1.08 2.15
C ALA A 43 21.22 -2.47 1.75
N GLY A 44 21.38 -3.38 2.71
CA GLY A 44 21.91 -4.73 2.46
C GLY A 44 22.76 -5.33 3.57
N ILE A 45 23.30 -4.53 4.51
CA ILE A 45 24.12 -5.06 5.62
C ILE A 45 23.38 -4.94 6.97
N GLU A 46 22.63 -3.85 7.22
CA GLU A 46 21.90 -3.64 8.49
C GLU A 46 20.38 -3.42 8.31
N GLY A 47 19.95 -2.72 7.26
CA GLY A 47 18.53 -2.48 6.94
C GLY A 47 17.93 -3.49 5.96
N LEU A 48 17.04 -4.38 6.43
CA LEU A 48 16.33 -5.37 5.59
C LEU A 48 15.27 -4.76 4.65
N TYR A 49 14.73 -3.60 5.05
CA TYR A 49 13.84 -2.76 4.27
C TYR A 49 14.15 -1.30 4.56
N ASN A 50 14.40 -0.53 3.51
CA ASN A 50 14.54 0.92 3.55
C ASN A 50 13.50 1.52 2.58
N HIS A 51 12.58 2.32 3.09
CA HIS A 51 11.51 2.94 2.31
C HIS A 51 12.04 3.99 1.32
N GLY A 52 13.13 4.69 1.66
CA GLY A 52 13.78 5.66 0.78
C GLY A 52 14.51 5.02 -0.41
N ASN A 53 14.59 3.69 -0.49
CA ASN A 53 15.18 2.99 -1.62
C ASN A 53 14.09 2.41 -2.53
N GLN A 54 14.02 2.86 -3.77
CA GLN A 54 12.94 2.63 -4.73
C GLN A 54 12.61 1.13 -4.98
N PRO A 55 13.58 0.19 -5.04
CA PRO A 55 13.30 -1.23 -5.16
C PRO A 55 12.42 -1.78 -4.05
N ASN A 56 12.35 -1.13 -2.88
CA ASN A 56 11.58 -1.59 -1.73
C ASN A 56 10.11 -1.13 -1.74
N LEU A 57 9.75 -0.12 -2.53
CA LEU A 57 8.44 0.54 -2.45
C LEU A 57 7.24 -0.39 -2.68
N HIS A 58 7.42 -1.46 -3.44
CA HIS A 58 6.37 -2.43 -3.73
C HIS A 58 6.24 -3.56 -2.68
N ILE A 59 7.23 -3.72 -1.79
CA ILE A 59 7.38 -4.92 -0.96
C ILE A 59 6.23 -5.07 0.05
N SER A 60 5.74 -3.97 0.65
CA SER A 60 4.64 -4.00 1.62
C SER A 60 3.31 -4.42 1.00
N TRP A 61 3.17 -4.28 -0.31
CA TRP A 61 1.98 -4.69 -1.07
C TRP A 61 2.02 -6.16 -1.51
N LEU A 62 3.16 -6.83 -1.34
CA LEU A 62 3.31 -8.23 -1.77
C LEU A 62 2.43 -9.21 -0.98
N PHE A 63 1.97 -8.87 0.22
CA PHE A 63 1.08 -9.74 0.99
C PHE A 63 -0.29 -9.96 0.32
N HIS A 64 -0.71 -9.09 -0.61
CA HIS A 64 -1.90 -9.34 -1.44
C HIS A 64 -1.77 -10.64 -2.26
N PHE A 65 -0.55 -10.98 -2.70
CA PHE A 65 -0.29 -12.13 -3.56
C PHE A 65 -0.14 -13.44 -2.77
N SER A 66 -0.05 -13.36 -1.44
CA SER A 66 0.03 -14.50 -0.52
C SER A 66 -1.22 -14.69 0.34
N GLY A 67 -2.28 -13.91 0.11
CA GLY A 67 -3.57 -14.01 0.81
C GLY A 67 -3.59 -13.34 2.20
N ARG A 68 -2.69 -12.37 2.44
CA ARG A 68 -2.60 -11.61 3.69
C ARG A 68 -2.67 -10.09 3.47
N PRO A 69 -3.69 -9.57 2.77
CA PRO A 69 -3.82 -8.13 2.54
C PRO A 69 -3.93 -7.32 3.85
N ASP A 70 -4.33 -7.95 4.95
CA ASP A 70 -4.30 -7.37 6.30
C ASP A 70 -2.89 -6.95 6.72
N LEU A 71 -1.84 -7.71 6.36
CA LEU A 71 -0.46 -7.33 6.64
C LEU A 71 -0.01 -6.16 5.75
N SER A 72 -0.49 -6.10 4.49
CA SER A 72 -0.28 -4.90 3.67
C SER A 72 -0.93 -3.67 4.30
N GLN A 73 -2.17 -3.78 4.79
CA GLN A 73 -2.87 -2.68 5.48
C GLN A 73 -2.10 -2.21 6.72
N LYS A 74 -1.62 -3.15 7.55
CA LYS A 74 -0.77 -2.87 8.73
C LYS A 74 0.49 -2.09 8.37
N TRP A 75 1.30 -2.63 7.44
CA TRP A 75 2.63 -2.09 7.18
C TRP A 75 2.61 -0.84 6.32
N VAL A 76 1.71 -0.75 5.33
CA VAL A 76 1.53 0.48 4.54
C VAL A 76 1.11 1.63 5.45
N ARG A 77 0.15 1.39 6.37
CA ARG A 77 -0.26 2.41 7.35
C ARG A 77 0.89 2.86 8.25
N ALA A 78 1.66 1.91 8.79
CA ALA A 78 2.81 2.22 9.64
C ALA A 78 3.86 3.05 8.88
N ILE A 79 4.18 2.69 7.64
CA ILE A 79 5.11 3.44 6.80
C ILE A 79 4.60 4.87 6.58
N CYS A 80 3.34 5.05 6.17
CA CYS A 80 2.76 6.38 5.98
C CYS A 80 2.81 7.25 7.25
N ASN A 81 2.59 6.65 8.42
CA ASN A 81 2.52 7.40 9.69
C ASN A 81 3.89 7.67 10.32
N GLU A 82 4.89 6.82 10.05
CA GLU A 82 6.17 6.87 10.76
C GLU A 82 7.32 7.34 9.87
N PHE A 83 7.39 6.89 8.61
CA PHE A 83 8.45 7.31 7.69
C PHE A 83 8.24 8.74 7.19
N TYR A 84 6.99 9.08 6.85
CA TYR A 84 6.65 10.40 6.34
C TYR A 84 6.27 11.35 7.49
N GLY A 85 6.48 12.64 7.27
CA GLY A 85 6.11 13.68 8.21
C GLY A 85 5.99 15.03 7.54
N THR A 86 5.67 16.05 8.33
CA THR A 86 5.52 17.44 7.86
C THR A 86 6.73 18.31 8.14
N ASP A 87 7.73 17.80 8.86
CA ASP A 87 9.00 18.50 9.06
C ASP A 87 10.03 18.11 7.99
N GLY A 88 11.10 18.91 7.87
CA GLY A 88 12.12 18.73 6.83
C GLY A 88 13.06 17.55 7.06
N ILE A 89 12.87 16.76 8.12
CA ILE A 89 13.78 15.67 8.50
C ILE A 89 13.11 14.31 8.25
N HIS A 90 11.81 14.17 8.49
CA HIS A 90 11.10 12.91 8.26
C HIS A 90 11.09 12.53 6.77
N GLY A 91 11.47 11.29 6.50
CA GLY A 91 11.49 10.67 5.16
C GLY A 91 12.69 11.05 4.28
N TYR A 92 13.30 12.23 4.49
CA TYR A 92 14.31 12.80 3.58
C TYR A 92 15.58 13.32 4.26
N GLY A 93 15.62 13.34 5.60
CA GLY A 93 16.65 14.08 6.34
C GLY A 93 18.03 13.44 6.32
N TYR A 94 18.11 12.14 6.64
CA TYR A 94 19.39 11.46 6.86
C TYR A 94 19.68 10.41 5.78
N GLY A 95 20.36 10.84 4.70
CA GLY A 95 20.88 9.93 3.67
C GLY A 95 19.83 9.29 2.76
N GLN A 96 18.62 9.86 2.68
CA GLN A 96 17.57 9.45 1.74
C GLN A 96 17.31 10.59 0.75
N ASP A 97 16.91 10.26 -0.48
CA ASP A 97 16.51 11.23 -1.51
C ASP A 97 14.98 11.16 -1.69
N GLU A 98 14.35 12.26 -2.08
CA GLU A 98 12.93 12.28 -2.45
C GLU A 98 12.69 11.61 -3.81
N ASP A 99 13.74 11.54 -4.63
CA ASP A 99 13.76 10.88 -5.93
C ASP A 99 12.74 11.48 -6.92
N GLN A 100 12.74 12.79 -7.05
CA GLN A 100 12.04 13.54 -8.11
C GLN A 100 10.52 13.24 -8.18
N GLY A 101 9.87 13.07 -7.04
CA GLY A 101 8.45 12.80 -6.92
C GLY A 101 8.11 11.34 -6.66
N GLN A 102 9.08 10.42 -6.69
CA GLN A 102 8.81 8.98 -6.55
C GLN A 102 8.26 8.62 -5.17
N LEU A 103 8.89 9.13 -4.09
CA LEU A 103 8.41 8.88 -2.72
C LEU A 103 7.11 9.64 -2.44
N GLY A 104 6.97 10.87 -2.94
CA GLY A 104 5.72 11.62 -2.84
C GLY A 104 4.55 10.92 -3.54
N ALA A 105 4.77 10.43 -4.76
CA ALA A 105 3.76 9.68 -5.52
C ALA A 105 3.37 8.38 -4.82
N TRP A 106 4.33 7.67 -4.22
CA TRP A 106 4.03 6.50 -3.41
C TRP A 106 3.11 6.85 -2.23
N TYR A 107 3.41 7.92 -1.49
CA TYR A 107 2.58 8.37 -0.37
C TYR A 107 1.16 8.72 -0.82
N VAL A 108 1.00 9.41 -1.95
CA VAL A 108 -0.32 9.73 -2.51
C VAL A 108 -1.10 8.45 -2.83
N LEU A 109 -0.50 7.51 -3.54
CA LEU A 109 -1.12 6.24 -3.91
C LEU A 109 -1.50 5.41 -2.67
N ALA A 110 -0.56 5.21 -1.75
CA ALA A 110 -0.80 4.52 -0.50
C ALA A 110 -1.86 5.23 0.36
N GLY A 111 -1.82 6.56 0.40
CA GLY A 111 -2.74 7.40 1.15
C GLY A 111 -4.18 7.31 0.67
N ILE A 112 -4.41 7.20 -0.65
CA ILE A 112 -5.74 6.92 -1.18
C ILE A 112 -6.13 5.44 -1.09
N GLY A 113 -5.21 4.58 -0.61
CA GLY A 113 -5.41 3.15 -0.39
C GLY A 113 -5.30 2.31 -1.67
N LEU A 114 -4.57 2.76 -2.69
CA LEU A 114 -4.41 2.04 -3.96
C LEU A 114 -2.94 1.95 -4.37
N PHE A 115 -2.49 0.77 -4.79
CA PHE A 115 -1.15 0.60 -5.36
C PHE A 115 -1.12 -0.56 -6.34
N ASP A 116 -0.26 -0.54 -7.36
CA ASP A 116 -0.03 -1.71 -8.21
C ASP A 116 1.45 -2.11 -8.20
N VAL A 117 1.74 -3.26 -7.60
CA VAL A 117 3.07 -3.90 -7.61
C VAL A 117 3.62 -4.10 -9.03
N LYS A 118 2.74 -4.27 -10.02
CA LYS A 118 3.13 -4.48 -11.43
C LYS A 118 3.30 -3.19 -12.22
N GLY A 119 3.12 -2.01 -11.60
CA GLY A 119 3.28 -0.72 -12.26
C GLY A 119 2.34 -0.52 -13.45
N LEU A 120 1.15 -1.12 -13.42
CA LEU A 120 0.14 -1.11 -14.48
C LEU A 120 0.57 -1.70 -15.82
N THR A 121 1.63 -2.52 -15.83
CA THR A 121 2.17 -3.13 -17.06
C THR A 121 1.52 -4.46 -17.46
N SER A 122 0.57 -4.96 -16.63
CA SER A 122 -0.16 -6.20 -16.94
C SER A 122 -1.19 -6.00 -18.05
N ALA A 123 -1.56 -7.06 -18.78
CA ALA A 123 -2.60 -6.98 -19.81
C ALA A 123 -3.96 -6.48 -19.27
N ASN A 124 -4.28 -6.83 -18.02
CA ASN A 124 -5.44 -6.32 -17.27
C ASN A 124 -4.94 -5.69 -15.96
N PRO A 125 -4.52 -4.41 -15.97
CA PRO A 125 -3.97 -3.75 -14.77
C PRO A 125 -5.00 -3.66 -13.64
N SER A 126 -4.53 -3.82 -12.40
CA SER A 126 -5.37 -3.70 -11.22
C SER A 126 -4.57 -3.19 -10.03
N PHE A 127 -5.17 -2.31 -9.26
CA PHE A 127 -4.64 -1.89 -7.97
C PHE A 127 -4.99 -2.93 -6.91
N GLN A 128 -4.05 -3.14 -5.98
CA GLN A 128 -4.30 -3.68 -4.66
C GLN A 128 -4.98 -2.59 -3.81
N ILE A 129 -6.03 -2.97 -3.08
CA ILE A 129 -6.76 -2.06 -2.18
C ILE A 129 -6.21 -2.21 -0.76
N GLY A 130 -5.58 -1.15 -0.26
CA GLY A 130 -5.01 -1.04 1.08
C GLY A 130 -5.86 -0.19 2.03
N SER A 131 -5.24 0.28 3.11
CA SER A 131 -5.90 1.06 4.18
C SER A 131 -5.77 2.56 3.91
N PRO A 132 -6.81 3.28 3.45
CA PRO A 132 -6.67 4.70 3.06
C PRO A 132 -6.52 5.62 4.27
N LEU A 133 -5.69 6.66 4.15
CA LEU A 133 -5.46 7.67 5.18
C LEU A 133 -6.65 8.61 5.42
N PHE A 134 -7.56 8.70 4.45
CA PHE A 134 -8.63 9.69 4.44
C PHE A 134 -10.01 9.03 4.50
N ASP A 135 -10.95 9.68 5.19
CA ASP A 135 -12.35 9.25 5.25
C ASP A 135 -13.04 9.28 3.88
N LYS A 136 -12.59 10.17 3.00
CA LYS A 136 -13.11 10.31 1.65
C LYS A 136 -12.04 10.81 0.68
N VAL A 137 -11.92 10.14 -0.46
CA VAL A 137 -11.09 10.55 -1.59
C VAL A 137 -11.97 10.72 -2.81
N THR A 138 -11.81 11.84 -3.53
CA THR A 138 -12.52 12.07 -4.81
C THR A 138 -11.51 12.27 -5.93
N ILE A 139 -11.41 11.31 -6.84
CA ILE A 139 -10.55 11.35 -8.01
C ILE A 139 -11.33 11.95 -9.18
N LYS A 140 -10.87 13.09 -9.67
CA LYS A 140 -11.36 13.78 -10.88
C LYS A 140 -10.35 13.55 -12.01
N LEU A 141 -10.85 13.26 -13.21
CA LEU A 141 -10.02 13.27 -14.42
C LEU A 141 -10.48 14.44 -15.30
N PRO A 142 -9.63 14.91 -16.23
CA PRO A 142 -10.04 15.84 -17.26
C PRO A 142 -11.34 15.38 -17.95
N GLU A 143 -12.25 16.31 -18.23
CA GLU A 143 -13.60 15.98 -18.72
C GLU A 143 -13.59 15.22 -20.05
N ASN A 144 -12.57 15.46 -20.89
CA ASN A 144 -12.35 14.76 -22.15
C ASN A 144 -11.89 13.30 -21.96
N ILE A 145 -11.36 12.94 -20.79
CA ILE A 145 -11.03 11.56 -20.42
C ILE A 145 -12.24 10.91 -19.76
N ARG A 146 -12.85 11.60 -18.78
CA ARG A 146 -13.98 11.07 -18.00
C ARG A 146 -14.70 12.17 -17.25
N LYS A 147 -16.02 12.27 -17.47
CA LYS A 147 -16.89 13.26 -16.79
C LYS A 147 -17.26 12.88 -15.35
N LYS A 148 -17.48 11.60 -15.07
CA LYS A 148 -17.85 11.12 -13.73
C LYS A 148 -16.63 11.14 -12.80
N THR A 149 -16.83 11.33 -11.50
CA THR A 149 -15.79 11.17 -10.49
C THR A 149 -15.67 9.70 -10.06
N PHE A 150 -14.53 9.35 -9.45
CA PHE A 150 -14.38 8.10 -8.72
C PHE A 150 -14.18 8.47 -7.25
N THR A 151 -15.02 7.92 -6.37
CA THR A 151 -14.99 8.27 -4.94
C THR A 151 -14.62 7.03 -4.14
N ILE A 152 -13.70 7.17 -3.21
CA ILE A 152 -13.43 6.17 -2.18
C ILE A 152 -14.03 6.72 -0.88
N ASN A 153 -15.01 6.03 -0.32
CA ASN A 153 -15.57 6.33 0.99
C ASN A 153 -15.05 5.32 2.00
N VAL A 154 -14.56 5.82 3.13
CA VAL A 154 -14.07 5.00 4.24
C VAL A 154 -14.98 5.22 5.43
N HIS A 155 -15.51 4.12 5.95
CA HIS A 155 -16.36 4.10 7.13
C HIS A 155 -15.63 3.40 8.25
N SER A 156 -15.31 4.13 9.30
CA SER A 156 -14.49 3.66 10.41
C SER A 156 -15.07 4.19 11.72
N GLN A 157 -15.21 3.33 12.73
CA GLN A 157 -15.73 3.67 14.06
C GLN A 157 -15.08 2.76 15.12
N PRO A 158 -14.18 3.26 15.99
CA PRO A 158 -13.50 4.56 15.95
C PRO A 158 -12.67 4.80 14.67
N PRO A 159 -12.28 6.06 14.37
CA PRO A 159 -11.63 6.43 13.10
C PRO A 159 -10.21 5.85 12.91
N ASP A 160 -9.59 5.31 13.95
CA ASP A 160 -8.23 4.74 13.94
C ASP A 160 -8.17 3.29 13.44
N HIS A 161 -9.30 2.66 13.11
CA HIS A 161 -9.31 1.33 12.52
C HIS A 161 -8.63 1.30 11.15
N ILE A 162 -7.83 0.27 10.91
CA ILE A 162 -7.00 0.15 9.70
C ILE A 162 -7.38 -1.04 8.82
N TYR A 163 -8.15 -2.01 9.33
CA TYR A 163 -8.38 -3.26 8.62
C TYR A 163 -9.69 -3.25 7.85
N ILE A 164 -9.65 -3.45 6.53
CA ILE A 164 -10.86 -3.54 5.71
C ILE A 164 -11.64 -4.80 6.06
N HIS A 165 -12.84 -4.60 6.60
CA HIS A 165 -13.82 -5.64 6.90
C HIS A 165 -14.77 -5.92 5.74
N LYS A 166 -15.18 -4.87 5.03
CA LYS A 166 -16.07 -4.97 3.86
C LYS A 166 -15.63 -3.99 2.80
N ALA A 167 -15.70 -4.41 1.55
CA ALA A 167 -15.49 -3.56 0.39
C ALA A 167 -16.65 -3.75 -0.60
N SER A 168 -17.13 -2.66 -1.18
CA SER A 168 -18.10 -2.70 -2.28
C SER A 168 -17.78 -1.68 -3.35
N LEU A 169 -17.90 -2.09 -4.61
CA LEU A 169 -17.74 -1.25 -5.79
C LEU A 169 -19.12 -1.02 -6.41
N ASN A 170 -19.55 0.23 -6.47
CA ASN A 170 -20.86 0.64 -7.00
C ASN A 170 -22.02 -0.14 -6.36
N GLY A 171 -21.97 -0.31 -5.03
CA GLY A 171 -22.96 -1.06 -4.25
C GLY A 171 -22.85 -2.59 -4.33
N LYS A 172 -21.94 -3.15 -5.14
CA LYS A 172 -21.70 -4.60 -5.23
C LYS A 172 -20.51 -5.00 -4.37
N THR A 173 -20.69 -5.95 -3.46
CA THR A 173 -19.61 -6.48 -2.63
C THR A 173 -18.49 -7.06 -3.49
N ILE A 174 -17.25 -6.76 -3.13
CA ILE A 174 -16.05 -7.37 -3.71
C ILE A 174 -15.33 -8.17 -2.62
N GLU A 175 -15.00 -9.43 -2.91
CA GLU A 175 -14.30 -10.31 -1.98
C GLU A 175 -12.79 -10.13 -2.05
N LYS A 176 -12.28 -9.90 -3.26
CA LYS A 176 -10.86 -9.60 -3.48
C LYS A 176 -10.65 -8.10 -3.32
N LEU A 177 -9.70 -7.73 -2.45
CA LEU A 177 -9.24 -6.35 -2.28
C LEU A 177 -8.37 -5.91 -3.46
N SER A 178 -9.02 -5.79 -4.61
CA SER A 178 -8.42 -5.35 -5.86
C SER A 178 -9.41 -4.54 -6.69
N LEU A 179 -8.93 -3.46 -7.29
CA LEU A 179 -9.69 -2.57 -8.16
C LEU A 179 -9.09 -2.61 -9.56
N SER A 180 -9.86 -2.99 -10.57
CA SER A 180 -9.37 -2.96 -11.95
C SER A 180 -9.14 -1.52 -12.41
N PHE A 181 -8.13 -1.30 -13.26
CA PHE A 181 -7.88 0.02 -13.84
C PHE A 181 -9.07 0.48 -14.72
N GLU A 182 -9.75 -0.46 -15.37
CA GLU A 182 -10.97 -0.18 -16.13
C GLU A 182 -12.12 0.34 -15.27
N ASP A 183 -12.32 -0.22 -14.07
CA ASP A 183 -13.39 0.25 -13.18
C ASP A 183 -13.07 1.62 -12.59
N LEU A 184 -11.79 1.89 -12.26
CA LEU A 184 -11.34 3.22 -11.88
C LEU A 184 -11.64 4.25 -12.99
N LYS A 185 -11.33 3.90 -14.26
CA LYS A 185 -11.60 4.75 -15.44
C LYS A 185 -13.07 4.95 -15.76
N LYS A 186 -13.97 4.06 -15.33
CA LYS A 186 -15.43 4.28 -15.52
C LYS A 186 -15.99 5.31 -14.53
N GLY A 187 -15.30 5.52 -13.41
CA GLY A 187 -15.83 6.26 -12.27
C GLY A 187 -16.81 5.43 -11.45
N GLY A 188 -17.38 6.06 -10.42
CA GLY A 188 -18.25 5.40 -9.47
C GLY A 188 -17.75 5.54 -8.03
N THR A 189 -18.10 4.57 -7.19
CA THR A 189 -17.82 4.61 -5.76
C THR A 189 -17.26 3.28 -5.25
N LEU A 190 -16.16 3.34 -4.51
CA LEU A 190 -15.62 2.26 -3.70
C LEU A 190 -15.90 2.58 -2.23
N ASP A 191 -16.75 1.79 -1.58
CA ASP A 191 -17.04 1.94 -0.15
C ASP A 191 -16.27 0.89 0.64
N LEU A 192 -15.53 1.34 1.66
CA LEU A 192 -14.70 0.52 2.53
C LEU A 192 -15.18 0.67 3.97
N ARG A 193 -15.40 -0.44 4.68
CA ARG A 193 -15.68 -0.44 6.12
C ARG A 193 -14.49 -1.01 6.86
N LEU A 194 -13.93 -0.25 7.79
CA LEU A 194 -12.71 -0.59 8.52
C LEU A 194 -13.03 -1.02 9.96
N GLY A 195 -12.24 -1.96 10.47
CA GLY A 195 -12.32 -2.52 11.83
C GLY A 195 -10.96 -2.57 12.53
N SER A 196 -11.00 -2.82 13.84
CA SER A 196 -9.84 -2.88 14.73
C SER A 196 -8.91 -4.06 14.44
N ASP A 197 -9.47 -5.16 13.92
CA ASP A 197 -8.77 -6.43 13.79
C ASP A 197 -8.78 -6.97 12.35
N PRO A 198 -7.75 -7.74 11.95
CA PRO A 198 -7.73 -8.42 10.67
C PRO A 198 -8.95 -9.31 10.45
N VAL A 199 -9.53 -9.26 9.24
CA VAL A 199 -10.49 -10.30 8.81
C VAL A 199 -9.71 -11.58 8.58
N LYS A 200 -10.17 -12.68 9.20
CA LYS A 200 -9.62 -14.01 8.92
C LYS A 200 -9.86 -14.34 7.45
N THR A 201 -8.79 -14.44 6.68
CA THR A 201 -8.85 -15.02 5.33
C THR A 201 -8.87 -16.55 5.47
N HIS A 202 -9.88 -17.18 4.89
CA HIS A 202 -10.02 -18.65 4.82
C HIS A 202 -9.12 -19.24 3.74
#